data_AF-A0A0T6BFD2-F1
#
_entry.id   AF-A0A0T6BFD2-F1
#
_cell.length_a   1.000
_cell.length_b   1.000
_cell.length_c   1.000
_cell.angle_alpha   90.00
_cell.angle_beta   90.00
_cell.angle_gamma   90.00
#
_symmetry.space_group_name_H-M   'P 1'
#
loop_
_entity.id
_entity.type
_entity.pdbx_description
1 polymer ?
#
loop_
_entity_poly.entity_id
_entity_poly.type
_entity_poly.pdbx_seq_one_letter_code
_entity_poly.pdbx_strand_id
1 'polypeptide(L)'
;MEAFEPMKDSKYRIYISAVDKALKNFEYTSEWADLIAALGKLNKVLLSNTKYPDIPRRIKIGKRLAQCMHPALPSGVHLKALETYDTIFKSMGTDRLSLELFIYSAGLFPLLGHAAMNIRPILLTLYETHFVPLRERLRPALSGFLSGVLPGLETGSDYFDR
;
A
#
# COMPACT_ATOMS: atom_id res chain seq x y z
N MET A 1 22.47 -6.18 15.38
CA MET A 1 21.13 -6.67 15.03
C MET A 1 21.34 -7.92 14.19
N GLU A 2 21.07 -9.10 14.74
CA GLU A 2 21.15 -10.35 13.97
C GLU A 2 20.27 -10.22 12.72
N ALA A 3 20.84 -10.49 11.55
CA ALA A 3 20.06 -10.56 10.34
C ALA A 3 19.07 -11.72 10.50
N PHE A 4 17.79 -11.40 10.67
CA PHE A 4 16.73 -12.39 10.55
C PHE A 4 16.95 -13.09 9.21
N GLU A 5 17.14 -14.42 9.24
CA GLU A 5 17.29 -15.26 8.05
C GLU A 5 15.93 -15.94 7.76
N PRO A 6 14.98 -15.24 7.10
CA PRO A 6 13.61 -15.71 6.94
C PRO A 6 13.51 -17.12 6.34
N MET A 7 14.46 -17.47 5.48
CA MET A 7 14.44 -18.72 4.72
C MET A 7 14.64 -19.97 5.58
N LYS A 8 15.22 -19.85 6.79
CA LYS A 8 15.36 -20.98 7.71
C LYS A 8 14.03 -21.31 8.41
N ASP A 9 13.14 -20.33 8.57
CA ASP A 9 11.83 -20.53 9.19
C ASP A 9 10.84 -21.21 8.22
N SER A 10 10.38 -22.41 8.58
CA SER A 10 9.37 -23.15 7.81
C SER A 10 8.06 -22.38 7.65
N LYS A 11 7.64 -21.62 8.68
CA LYS A 11 6.43 -20.81 8.62
C LYS A 11 6.58 -19.65 7.64
N TYR A 12 7.77 -19.06 7.52
CA TYR A 12 8.03 -18.03 6.52
C TYR A 12 8.02 -18.61 5.09
N ARG A 13 8.56 -19.81 4.87
CA ARG A 13 8.44 -20.48 3.55
C ARG A 13 6.97 -20.74 3.15
N ILE A 14 6.13 -21.13 4.11
CA ILE A 14 4.68 -21.25 3.90
C ILE A 14 4.07 -19.90 3.55
N TYR A 15 4.47 -18.83 4.24
CA TYR A 15 4.03 -17.47 3.96
C TYR A 15 4.38 -17.04 2.52
N ILE A 16 5.61 -17.27 2.05
CA ILE A 16 6.00 -17.01 0.64
C ILE A 16 5.07 -17.75 -0.33
N SER A 17 4.85 -19.04 -0.11
CA SER A 17 3.98 -19.86 -0.97
C SER A 17 2.53 -19.35 -0.98
N ALA A 18 2.01 -18.95 0.18
CA ALA A 18 0.68 -18.36 0.30
C ALA A 18 0.56 -17.02 -0.45
N VAL A 19 1.59 -16.16 -0.36
CA VAL A 19 1.66 -14.90 -1.12
C VAL A 19 1.73 -15.16 -2.62
N ASP A 20 2.58 -16.09 -3.07
CA ASP A 20 2.67 -16.45 -4.49
C ASP A 20 1.33 -16.97 -5.03
N LYS A 21 0.61 -17.80 -4.25
CA LYS A 21 -0.73 -18.27 -4.58
C LYS A 21 -1.75 -17.13 -4.63
N ALA A 22 -1.69 -16.19 -3.69
CA ALA A 22 -2.57 -15.03 -3.68
C ALA A 22 -2.32 -14.13 -4.90
N LEU A 23 -1.06 -13.87 -5.25
CA LEU A 23 -0.66 -13.03 -6.37
C LEU A 23 -1.14 -13.55 -7.73
N LYS A 24 -1.26 -14.87 -7.92
CA LYS A 24 -1.85 -15.46 -9.14
C LYS A 24 -3.27 -14.97 -9.43
N ASN A 25 -4.04 -14.56 -8.42
CA ASN A 25 -5.39 -14.04 -8.64
C ASN A 25 -5.39 -12.72 -9.42
N PHE A 26 -4.29 -11.96 -9.42
CA PHE A 26 -4.16 -10.72 -10.19
C PHE A 26 -3.83 -10.95 -11.68
N GLU A 27 -3.55 -12.20 -12.09
CA GLU A 27 -3.25 -12.53 -13.50
C GLU A 27 -4.52 -12.76 -14.34
N TYR A 28 -5.66 -12.99 -13.68
CA TYR A 28 -6.94 -13.34 -14.32
C TYR A 28 -8.03 -12.29 -14.08
N THR A 29 -7.67 -11.07 -13.68
CA THR A 29 -8.63 -10.00 -13.39
C THR A 29 -9.11 -9.38 -14.70
N SER A 30 -10.42 -9.40 -14.93
CA SER A 30 -11.04 -8.76 -16.10
C SER A 30 -11.86 -7.53 -15.71
N GLU A 31 -12.39 -7.53 -14.49
CA GLU A 31 -13.21 -6.44 -13.96
C GLU A 31 -12.69 -5.92 -12.62
N TRP A 32 -13.17 -4.74 -12.20
CA TRP A 32 -12.75 -4.13 -10.94
C TRP A 32 -13.11 -4.99 -9.71
N ALA A 33 -14.19 -5.79 -9.78
CA ALA A 33 -14.58 -6.69 -8.71
C ALA A 33 -13.54 -7.80 -8.47
N ASP A 34 -12.89 -8.28 -9.53
CA ASP A 34 -11.82 -9.26 -9.43
C ASP A 34 -10.61 -8.70 -8.67
N LEU A 35 -10.31 -7.41 -8.87
CA LEU A 35 -9.25 -6.71 -8.13
C LEU A 35 -9.57 -6.66 -6.63
N ILE A 36 -10.82 -6.34 -6.25
CA ILE A 36 -11.24 -6.36 -4.84
C ILE A 36 -11.08 -7.76 -4.24
N ALA A 37 -11.51 -8.80 -4.97
CA ALA A 37 -11.38 -10.18 -4.52
C ALA A 37 -9.91 -10.61 -4.38
N ALA A 38 -9.05 -10.24 -5.35
CA ALA A 38 -7.62 -10.54 -5.33
C ALA A 38 -6.90 -9.81 -4.18
N LEU A 39 -7.20 -8.53 -3.97
CA LEU A 39 -6.71 -7.75 -2.83
C LEU A 39 -7.17 -8.35 -1.50
N GLY A 40 -8.44 -8.76 -1.40
CA GLY A 40 -8.97 -9.40 -0.19
C GLY A 40 -8.24 -10.69 0.17
N LYS A 41 -7.96 -11.56 -0.82
CA LYS A 41 -7.18 -12.78 -0.60
C LYS A 41 -5.74 -12.46 -0.18
N LEU A 42 -5.10 -11.49 -0.84
CA LEU A 42 -3.75 -11.05 -0.48
C LEU A 42 -3.69 -10.47 0.93
N ASN A 43 -4.59 -9.54 1.27
CA ASN A 43 -4.61 -8.90 2.59
C ASN A 43 -4.83 -9.91 3.71
N LYS A 44 -5.70 -10.91 3.50
CA LYS A 44 -5.90 -11.99 4.48
C LYS A 44 -4.61 -12.77 4.75
N VAL A 45 -3.82 -13.07 3.72
CA VAL A 45 -2.52 -13.75 3.88
C VAL A 45 -1.54 -12.88 4.64
N LEU A 46 -1.46 -11.58 4.33
CA LEU A 46 -0.60 -10.61 5.01
C LEU A 46 -0.98 -10.45 6.49
N LEU A 47 -2.27 -10.25 6.79
CA LEU A 47 -2.80 -10.13 8.16
C LEU A 47 -2.53 -11.36 9.02
N SER A 48 -2.55 -12.56 8.42
CA SER A 48 -2.25 -13.80 9.15
C SER A 48 -0.76 -14.00 9.46
N ASN A 49 0.11 -13.12 8.94
CA ASN A 49 1.57 -13.25 8.99
C ASN A 49 2.28 -11.96 9.46
N THR A 50 1.56 -11.08 10.18
CA THR A 50 2.05 -9.75 10.63
C THR A 50 3.28 -9.78 11.53
N LYS A 51 3.63 -10.93 12.11
CA LYS A 51 4.87 -11.13 12.87
C LYS A 51 6.15 -11.02 12.03
N TYR A 52 6.04 -11.06 10.70
CA TYR A 52 7.18 -10.96 9.79
C TYR A 52 7.28 -9.54 9.20
N PRO A 53 8.31 -8.77 9.56
CA PRO A 53 8.52 -7.45 8.96
C PRO A 53 8.94 -7.52 7.48
N ASP A 54 9.59 -8.61 7.09
CA ASP A 54 9.97 -8.83 5.70
C ASP A 54 8.77 -9.35 4.90
N ILE A 55 8.31 -8.57 3.93
CA ILE A 55 7.16 -8.91 3.09
C ILE A 55 7.62 -9.69 1.85
N PRO A 56 7.19 -10.95 1.66
CA PRO A 56 7.49 -11.72 0.47
C PRO A 56 7.00 -11.01 -0.78
N ARG A 57 7.79 -11.05 -1.85
CA ARG A 57 7.40 -10.51 -3.17
C ARG A 57 6.98 -9.02 -3.13
N ARG A 58 7.48 -8.24 -2.16
CA ARG A 58 7.17 -6.81 -1.98
C ARG A 58 7.12 -5.98 -3.26
N ILE A 59 8.05 -6.19 -4.20
CA ILE A 59 8.07 -5.47 -5.49
C ILE A 59 6.85 -5.81 -6.36
N LYS A 60 6.47 -7.09 -6.44
CA LYS A 60 5.28 -7.52 -7.21
C LYS A 60 4.01 -7.01 -6.54
N ILE A 61 3.94 -7.10 -5.20
CA ILE A 61 2.81 -6.55 -4.43
C ILE A 61 2.68 -5.04 -4.65
N GLY A 62 3.76 -4.28 -4.52
CA GLY A 62 3.76 -2.83 -4.73
C GLY A 62 3.26 -2.43 -6.11
N LYS A 63 3.68 -3.14 -7.17
CA LYS A 63 3.17 -2.93 -8.53
C LYS A 63 1.67 -3.19 -8.65
N ARG A 64 1.17 -4.28 -8.06
CA ARG A 64 -0.28 -4.61 -8.08
C ARG A 64 -1.10 -3.59 -7.29
N LEU A 65 -0.60 -3.15 -6.13
CA LEU A 65 -1.24 -2.10 -5.35
C LEU A 65 -1.27 -0.77 -6.12
N ALA A 66 -0.19 -0.39 -6.79
CA ALA A 66 -0.16 0.82 -7.61
C ALA A 66 -1.16 0.77 -8.76
N GLN A 67 -1.33 -0.39 -9.43
CA GLN A 67 -2.38 -0.59 -10.43
C GLN A 67 -3.77 -0.37 -9.84
N CYS A 68 -4.00 -0.87 -8.62
CA CYS A 68 -5.28 -0.71 -7.93
C CYS A 68 -5.56 0.74 -7.52
N MET A 69 -4.59 1.65 -7.56
CA MET A 69 -4.76 3.08 -7.29
C MET A 69 -5.01 3.92 -8.54
N HIS A 70 -5.20 3.29 -9.71
CA HIS A 70 -5.49 4.01 -10.94
C HIS A 70 -6.78 4.84 -10.82
N PRO A 71 -6.83 6.12 -11.28
CA PRO A 71 -8.00 6.98 -11.16
C PRO A 71 -9.28 6.44 -11.80
N ALA A 72 -9.15 5.65 -12.87
CA ALA A 72 -10.29 5.03 -13.55
C ALA A 72 -10.95 3.87 -12.78
N LEU A 73 -10.36 3.44 -11.66
CA LEU A 73 -10.92 2.38 -10.83
C LEU A 73 -11.87 2.95 -9.76
N PRO A 74 -12.91 2.20 -9.37
CA PRO A 74 -13.89 2.70 -8.40
C PRO A 74 -13.32 2.75 -6.98
N SER A 75 -13.91 3.61 -6.15
CA SER A 75 -13.55 3.80 -4.73
C SER A 75 -13.43 2.49 -3.95
N GLY A 76 -14.25 1.48 -4.24
CA GLY A 76 -14.17 0.16 -3.59
C GLY A 76 -12.81 -0.54 -3.78
N VAL A 77 -12.18 -0.39 -4.95
CA VAL A 77 -10.84 -0.93 -5.21
C VAL A 77 -9.79 -0.12 -4.43
N HIS A 78 -9.90 1.22 -4.45
CA HIS A 78 -9.00 2.10 -3.70
C HIS A 78 -9.04 1.78 -2.20
N LEU A 79 -10.23 1.65 -1.60
CA LEU A 79 -10.41 1.29 -0.20
C LEU A 79 -9.69 -0.01 0.14
N LYS A 80 -9.90 -1.06 -0.66
CA LYS A 80 -9.31 -2.37 -0.37
C LYS A 80 -7.79 -2.37 -0.53
N ALA A 81 -7.29 -1.59 -1.49
CA ALA A 81 -5.86 -1.41 -1.67
C ALA A 81 -5.24 -0.61 -0.52
N LEU A 82 -5.89 0.45 -0.03
CA LEU A 82 -5.43 1.23 1.14
C LEU A 82 -5.40 0.37 2.42
N GLU A 83 -6.41 -0.48 2.64
CA GLU A 83 -6.40 -1.46 3.74
C GLU A 83 -5.21 -2.41 3.63
N THR A 84 -4.86 -2.82 2.41
CA THR A 84 -3.71 -3.71 2.16
C THR A 84 -2.37 -2.98 2.41
N TYR A 85 -2.25 -1.71 2.00
CA TYR A 85 -1.10 -0.88 2.34
C TYR A 85 -0.93 -0.74 3.85
N ASP A 86 -2.01 -0.45 4.58
CA ASP A 86 -1.98 -0.31 6.04
C ASP A 86 -1.47 -1.58 6.73
N THR A 87 -1.99 -2.75 6.34
CA THR A 87 -1.49 -4.05 6.84
C THR A 87 0.02 -4.22 6.61
N ILE A 88 0.49 -3.91 5.40
CA ILE A 88 1.90 -4.03 5.02
C ILE A 88 2.76 -3.12 5.90
N PHE A 89 2.39 -1.85 6.02
CA PHE A 89 3.17 -0.87 6.77
C PHE A 89 3.18 -1.17 8.27
N LYS A 90 2.07 -1.63 8.84
CA LYS A 90 2.01 -2.12 10.23
C LYS A 90 2.96 -3.30 10.46
N SER A 91 3.02 -4.24 9.52
CA SER A 91 3.91 -5.41 9.61
C SER A 91 5.39 -5.00 9.51
N MET A 92 5.72 -4.08 8.59
CA MET A 92 7.09 -3.64 8.34
C MET A 92 7.66 -2.75 9.45
N GLY A 93 6.82 -1.93 10.06
CA GLY A 93 7.26 -0.84 10.94
C GLY A 93 8.00 0.27 10.19
N THR A 94 8.32 1.35 10.92
CA THR A 94 8.89 2.57 10.33
C THR A 94 10.31 2.38 9.80
N ASP A 95 11.11 1.54 10.45
CA ASP A 95 12.50 1.29 10.05
C ASP A 95 12.59 0.71 8.64
N ARG A 96 11.88 -0.40 8.39
CA ARG A 96 11.91 -1.04 7.09
C ARG A 96 11.13 -0.24 6.05
N LEU A 97 9.99 0.35 6.41
CA LEU A 97 9.22 1.19 5.49
C LEU A 97 10.09 2.31 4.92
N SER A 98 10.91 2.96 5.74
CA SER A 98 11.79 4.05 5.28
C SER A 98 12.78 3.64 4.18
N LEU A 99 13.22 2.38 4.17
CA LEU A 99 14.15 1.83 3.17
C LEU A 99 13.43 1.40 1.88
N GLU A 100 12.11 1.22 1.94
CA GLU A 100 11.31 0.59 0.90
C GLU A 100 10.21 1.53 0.36
N LEU A 101 10.25 2.82 0.71
CA LEU A 101 9.27 3.84 0.27
C LEU A 101 9.04 3.83 -1.24
N PHE A 102 10.11 3.69 -2.04
CA PHE A 102 10.05 3.69 -3.50
C PHE A 102 9.19 2.56 -4.08
N ILE A 103 8.97 1.47 -3.34
CA ILE A 103 8.16 0.33 -3.76
C ILE A 103 6.68 0.69 -3.70
N TYR A 104 6.29 1.52 -2.73
CA TYR A 104 4.90 1.73 -2.34
C TYR A 104 4.37 3.12 -2.72
N SER A 105 5.26 4.09 -2.97
CA SER A 105 4.91 5.49 -3.26
C SER A 105 4.18 5.71 -4.57
N ALA A 106 4.51 4.95 -5.63
CA ALA A 106 4.04 5.18 -7.00
C ALA A 106 2.52 5.20 -7.15
N GLY A 107 1.80 4.39 -6.36
CA GLY A 107 0.33 4.39 -6.34
C GLY A 107 -0.27 5.37 -5.34
N LEU A 108 0.39 5.58 -4.20
CA LEU A 108 -0.17 6.35 -3.11
C LEU A 108 -0.13 7.85 -3.37
N PHE A 109 1.01 8.40 -3.79
CA PHE A 109 1.21 9.84 -3.87
C PHE A 109 0.26 10.54 -4.86
N PRO A 110 0.07 10.05 -6.11
CA PRO A 110 -0.83 10.71 -7.05
C PRO A 110 -2.32 10.51 -6.71
N LEU A 111 -2.66 9.57 -5.83
CA LEU A 111 -4.06 9.22 -5.56
C LEU A 111 -4.86 10.40 -5.00
N LEU A 112 -4.26 11.24 -4.14
CA LEU A 112 -5.01 12.29 -3.45
C LEU A 112 -5.69 13.28 -4.40
N GLY A 113 -5.07 13.58 -5.55
CA GLY A 113 -5.63 14.51 -6.55
C GLY A 113 -6.81 13.97 -7.35
N HIS A 114 -7.04 12.65 -7.31
CA HIS A 114 -8.11 12.00 -8.07
C HIS A 114 -9.05 11.16 -7.20
N ALA A 115 -8.77 11.07 -5.90
CA ALA A 115 -9.52 10.25 -4.97
C ALA A 115 -10.92 10.85 -4.72
N ALA A 116 -11.92 9.98 -4.70
CA ALA A 116 -13.27 10.36 -4.28
C ALA A 116 -13.26 10.92 -2.84
N MET A 117 -14.25 11.76 -2.51
CA MET A 117 -14.35 12.45 -1.21
C MET A 117 -14.27 11.51 -0.01
N ASN A 118 -14.80 10.29 -0.11
CA ASN A 118 -14.75 9.28 0.94
C ASN A 118 -13.39 8.56 1.07
N ILE A 119 -12.52 8.63 0.05
CA ILE A 119 -11.19 8.02 0.04
C ILE A 119 -10.14 8.96 0.62
N ARG A 120 -10.27 10.27 0.39
CA ARG A 120 -9.28 11.27 0.81
C ARG A 120 -8.97 11.20 2.32
N PRO A 121 -9.95 11.14 3.25
CA PRO A 121 -9.65 11.02 4.67
C PRO A 121 -8.85 9.76 5.01
N ILE A 122 -9.17 8.64 4.39
CA ILE A 122 -8.52 7.34 4.63
C ILE A 122 -7.06 7.36 4.15
N LEU A 123 -6.83 7.96 2.98
CA LEU A 123 -5.48 8.15 2.45
C LEU A 123 -4.64 9.07 3.35
N LEU A 124 -5.23 10.17 3.84
CA LEU A 124 -4.56 11.08 4.76
C LEU A 124 -4.22 10.40 6.09
N THR A 125 -5.14 9.62 6.66
CA THR A 125 -4.86 8.80 7.86
C THR A 125 -3.73 7.81 7.61
N LEU A 126 -3.62 7.21 6.43
CA LEU A 126 -2.50 6.33 6.08
C LEU A 126 -1.16 7.08 6.10
N TYR A 127 -1.10 8.29 5.56
CA TYR A 127 0.11 9.12 5.61
C TYR A 127 0.45 9.55 7.05
N GLU A 128 -0.55 9.99 7.81
CA GLU A 128 -0.37 10.38 9.21
C GLU A 128 0.16 9.21 10.05
N THR A 129 -0.37 8.01 9.83
CA THR A 129 0.00 6.82 10.61
C THR A 129 1.38 6.28 10.22
N HIS A 130 1.75 6.30 8.94
CA HIS A 130 2.91 5.55 8.44
C HIS A 130 4.04 6.41 7.87
N PHE A 131 3.74 7.59 7.33
CA PHE A 131 4.72 8.45 6.67
C PHE A 131 5.23 9.55 7.59
N VAL A 132 4.35 10.21 8.34
CA VAL A 132 4.73 11.26 9.29
C VAL A 132 5.74 10.74 10.35
N PRO A 133 5.58 9.53 10.92
CA PRO A 133 6.54 8.99 11.88
C PRO A 133 7.93 8.67 11.30
N LEU A 134 8.11 8.68 9.97
CA LEU A 134 9.42 8.48 9.35
C LEU A 134 10.35 9.67 9.57
N ARG A 135 9.81 10.87 9.79
CA ARG A 135 10.56 12.12 10.01
C ARG A 135 11.59 12.35 8.90
N GLU A 136 12.84 12.63 9.26
CA GLU A 136 13.95 12.84 8.32
C GLU A 136 14.18 11.66 7.35
N ARG A 137 13.72 10.46 7.69
CA ARG A 137 13.83 9.29 6.81
C ARG A 137 12.87 9.32 5.63
N LEU A 138 11.90 10.25 5.61
CA LEU A 138 11.03 10.50 4.46
C LEU A 138 11.75 11.26 3.33
N ARG A 139 12.87 11.96 3.63
CA ARG A 139 13.61 12.80 2.68
C ARG A 139 13.79 12.20 1.28
N PRO A 140 14.17 10.92 1.10
CA PRO A 140 14.36 10.34 -0.23
C PRO A 140 13.09 10.31 -1.09
N ALA A 141 11.92 10.27 -0.47
CA ALA A 141 10.63 10.27 -1.16
C ALA A 141 9.88 11.61 -1.06
N LEU A 142 10.44 12.61 -0.36
CA LEU A 142 9.75 13.85 -0.01
C LEU A 142 9.37 14.67 -1.24
N SER A 143 10.26 14.79 -2.23
CA SER A 143 9.96 15.52 -3.47
C SER A 143 8.78 14.89 -4.22
N GLY A 144 8.76 13.56 -4.32
CA GLY A 144 7.64 12.82 -4.91
C GLY A 144 6.36 12.93 -4.08
N PHE A 145 6.48 12.91 -2.75
CA PHE A 145 5.34 13.08 -1.85
C PHE A 145 4.70 14.44 -2.07
N LEU A 146 5.48 15.53 -1.99
CA LEU A 146 4.98 16.89 -2.19
C LEU A 146 4.39 17.06 -3.59
N SER A 147 5.08 16.60 -4.64
CA SER A 147 4.60 16.76 -6.02
C SER A 147 3.31 15.99 -6.30
N GLY A 148 3.10 14.84 -5.66
CA GLY A 148 1.88 14.04 -5.84
C GLY A 148 0.71 14.49 -4.95
N VAL A 149 1.00 14.90 -3.71
CA VAL A 149 -0.01 15.20 -2.70
C VAL A 149 -0.50 16.65 -2.78
N LEU A 150 0.39 17.63 -3.00
CA LEU A 150 0.02 19.06 -2.99
C LEU A 150 -1.11 19.40 -3.97
N PRO A 151 -1.08 18.96 -5.25
CA PRO A 151 -2.17 19.28 -6.18
C PRO A 151 -3.55 18.80 -5.68
N GLY A 152 -3.56 17.65 -4.98
CA GLY A 152 -4.79 17.10 -4.42
C GLY A 152 -5.29 17.78 -3.15
N LEU A 153 -4.47 18.60 -2.48
CA LEU A 153 -4.94 19.48 -1.41
C LEU A 153 -5.62 20.72 -1.99
N GLU A 154 -5.07 21.29 -3.06
CA GLU A 154 -5.60 22.46 -3.75
C GLU A 154 -6.96 22.17 -4.40
N THR A 155 -7.15 21.00 -5.00
CA THR A 155 -8.46 20.62 -5.58
C THR A 155 -9.54 20.37 -4.52
N GLY A 156 -9.15 20.24 -3.25
CA GLY A 156 -10.06 19.95 -2.14
C GLY A 156 -10.64 21.16 -1.43
N SER A 157 -10.05 22.34 -1.60
CA SER A 157 -10.52 23.57 -0.96
C SER A 157 -11.81 24.09 -1.58
N ASP A 158 -12.10 23.75 -2.83
CA ASP A 158 -13.20 24.34 -3.60
C ASP A 158 -14.59 23.75 -3.27
N TYR A 159 -14.66 22.76 -2.38
CA TYR A 159 -15.89 22.02 -2.07
C TYR A 159 -16.39 22.17 -0.63
N PHE A 160 -15.74 22.99 0.21
CA PHE A 160 -16.18 23.22 1.59
C PHE A 160 -17.19 24.36 1.75
N ASP A 161 -17.48 25.12 0.69
CA ASP A 161 -18.51 26.17 0.68
C ASP A 161 -19.70 25.79 -0.22
N ARG A 162 -20.51 24.81 0.19
CA ARG A 162 -21.89 24.64 -0.32
C ARG A 162 -22.84 24.07 0.73
#